data_AF-A0A7K3PNV2-F1
#
_entry.id   AF-A0A7K3PNV2-F1
#
_cell.length_a   1.000
_cell.length_b   1.000
_cell.length_c   1.000
_cell.angle_alpha   90.00
_cell.angle_beta   90.00
_cell.angle_gamma   90.00
#
_symmetry.space_group_name_H-M   'P 1'
#
loop_
_entity.id
_entity.type
_entity.pdbx_description
1 polymer ?
#
loop_
_entity_poly.entity_id
_entity_poly.type
_entity_poly.pdbx_seq_one_letter_code
_entity_poly.pdbx_strand_id
1 'polypeptide(L)'
;MSAETYRDAWGIPHLRADTAAGLARAQGRVTARDRAWQLEVERHRAQGTSASFLGPGALSWDRLARRARLADTARRCFTALEAKDPETAAWVRAYVDGVNEGLAETPEDGPAPEFARTGLVPGRWEPWTPLGVWLATHLLFAGFPAKLWREHITAHLGPEAVALFAADGPGTAGSNGWLVGGERTTTGRALIAGDPHRYIEDPGVYQQIHLSCPEFDVVGLAVPGVPGIAHFGHTGTVAWAITNAMADYQDLYRERLRRTGAGVEALGPDGTWRRAARHTETVEVAGEPGERESVKVVEVVEVEVIETDRGPVIAGGPEGLDDGTPAALSLRHPPRVTADLGFGALLPLLRARTVADVDRALDAWTEPVNVVQA
;
A
#
# COMPACT_ATOMS: atom_id res chain seq x y z
N MET A 1 -11.83 -8.07 -27.11
CA MET A 1 -10.82 -8.97 -26.53
C MET A 1 -11.54 -9.84 -25.52
N SER A 2 -11.62 -11.15 -25.76
CA SER A 2 -12.24 -12.09 -24.83
C SER A 2 -11.19 -12.51 -23.81
N ALA A 3 -11.49 -12.35 -22.52
CA ALA A 3 -10.76 -13.00 -21.45
C ALA A 3 -11.56 -14.20 -20.97
N GLU A 4 -10.88 -15.32 -20.71
CA GLU A 4 -11.46 -16.53 -20.16
C GLU A 4 -11.12 -16.63 -18.68
N THR A 5 -12.11 -16.97 -17.86
CA THR A 5 -11.93 -17.22 -16.43
C THR A 5 -12.36 -18.65 -16.13
N TYR A 6 -11.43 -19.45 -15.63
CA TYR A 6 -11.69 -20.76 -15.04
C TYR A 6 -11.45 -20.67 -13.53
N ARG A 7 -12.26 -21.36 -12.72
CA ARG A 7 -11.97 -21.53 -11.28
C ARG A 7 -11.76 -23.00 -10.98
N ASP A 8 -10.72 -23.29 -10.21
CA ASP A 8 -10.44 -24.65 -9.77
C ASP A 8 -11.34 -25.08 -8.59
N ALA A 9 -11.09 -26.27 -8.05
CA ALA A 9 -11.87 -26.83 -6.94
C ALA A 9 -11.77 -26.03 -5.62
N TRP A 10 -10.79 -25.12 -5.51
CA TRP A 10 -10.59 -24.25 -4.35
C TRP A 10 -11.10 -22.83 -4.61
N GLY A 11 -11.72 -22.59 -5.77
CA GLY A 11 -12.21 -21.29 -6.19
C GLY A 11 -11.13 -20.34 -6.70
N ILE A 12 -9.89 -20.83 -6.88
CA ILE A 12 -8.76 -20.02 -7.35
C ILE A 12 -9.01 -19.65 -8.81
N PRO A 13 -8.99 -18.35 -9.16
CA PRO A 13 -9.18 -17.92 -10.54
C PRO A 13 -7.93 -18.17 -11.40
N HIS A 14 -8.15 -18.76 -12.56
CA HIS A 14 -7.20 -18.88 -13.66
C HIS A 14 -7.71 -18.04 -14.82
N LEU A 15 -6.96 -16.98 -15.15
CA LEU A 15 -7.33 -16.01 -16.15
C LEU A 15 -6.46 -16.18 -17.39
N ARG A 16 -7.11 -16.15 -18.56
CA ARG A 16 -6.42 -16.14 -19.85
C ARG A 16 -6.91 -14.99 -20.72
N ALA A 17 -6.00 -14.30 -21.39
CA ALA A 17 -6.34 -13.30 -22.41
C ALA A 17 -5.27 -13.21 -23.50
N ASP A 18 -5.62 -12.60 -24.63
CA ASP A 18 -4.73 -12.49 -25.80
C ASP A 18 -3.58 -11.47 -25.62
N THR A 19 -3.67 -10.59 -24.61
CA THR A 19 -2.68 -9.51 -24.36
C THR A 19 -2.47 -9.30 -22.86
N ALA A 20 -1.30 -8.79 -22.46
CA ALA A 20 -1.04 -8.42 -21.07
C ALA A 20 -2.06 -7.39 -20.52
N ALA A 21 -2.46 -6.40 -21.33
CA ALA A 21 -3.45 -5.40 -20.94
C ALA A 21 -4.86 -6.00 -20.77
N GLY A 22 -5.29 -6.87 -21.70
CA GLY A 22 -6.55 -7.60 -21.58
C GLY A 22 -6.59 -8.49 -20.34
N LEU A 23 -5.46 -9.12 -20.02
CA LEU A 23 -5.30 -9.94 -18.83
C LEU A 23 -5.33 -9.11 -17.54
N ALA A 24 -4.71 -7.93 -17.52
CA ALA A 24 -4.76 -7.00 -16.38
C ALA A 24 -6.20 -6.56 -16.09
N ARG A 25 -6.96 -6.22 -17.14
CA ARG A 25 -8.39 -5.89 -17.02
C ARG A 25 -9.20 -7.06 -16.48
N ALA A 26 -8.95 -8.28 -16.97
CA ALA A 26 -9.58 -9.48 -16.43
C ALA A 26 -9.24 -9.70 -14.95
N GLN A 27 -7.97 -9.48 -14.57
CA GLN A 27 -7.52 -9.56 -13.18
C GLN A 27 -8.27 -8.55 -12.30
N GLY A 28 -8.37 -7.29 -12.71
CA GLY A 28 -9.10 -6.27 -11.97
C GLY A 28 -10.57 -6.63 -11.76
N ARG A 29 -11.23 -7.11 -12.82
CA ARG A 29 -12.65 -7.50 -12.77
C ARG A 29 -12.90 -8.68 -11.84
N VAL A 30 -12.07 -9.72 -11.91
CA VAL A 30 -12.18 -10.90 -11.03
C VAL A 30 -11.82 -10.56 -9.60
N THR A 31 -10.83 -9.69 -9.38
CA THR A 31 -10.50 -9.20 -8.04
C THR A 31 -11.68 -8.41 -7.45
N ALA A 32 -12.34 -7.56 -8.23
CA ALA A 32 -13.52 -6.83 -7.78
C ALA A 32 -14.68 -7.77 -7.45
N ARG A 33 -14.92 -8.81 -8.25
CA ARG A 33 -15.93 -9.84 -7.92
C ARG A 33 -15.64 -10.54 -6.59
N ASP A 34 -14.37 -10.87 -6.33
CA ASP A 34 -14.00 -11.68 -5.17
C ASP A 34 -13.79 -10.86 -3.90
N ARG A 35 -13.36 -9.60 -4.05
CA ARG A 35 -12.81 -8.75 -2.98
C ARG A 35 -13.38 -7.33 -2.99
N ALA A 36 -14.58 -7.11 -3.54
CA ALA A 36 -15.21 -5.78 -3.67
C ALA A 36 -15.11 -4.92 -2.40
N TRP A 37 -15.49 -5.47 -1.25
CA TRP A 37 -15.42 -4.76 0.03
C TRP A 37 -13.98 -4.35 0.39
N GLN A 38 -13.03 -5.29 0.30
CA GLN A 38 -11.62 -5.03 0.58
C GLN A 38 -11.05 -3.95 -0.34
N LEU A 39 -11.36 -4.00 -1.64
CA LEU A 39 -10.96 -2.98 -2.60
C LEU A 39 -11.45 -1.59 -2.17
N GLU A 40 -12.73 -1.46 -1.85
CA GLU A 40 -13.29 -0.16 -1.48
C GLU A 40 -12.73 0.36 -0.14
N VAL A 41 -12.53 -0.52 0.84
CA VAL A 41 -11.85 -0.15 2.09
C VAL A 41 -10.44 0.36 1.82
N GLU A 42 -9.64 -0.35 1.02
CA GLU A 42 -8.26 0.07 0.74
C GLU A 42 -8.19 1.36 -0.10
N ARG A 43 -9.13 1.57 -1.03
CA ARG A 43 -9.25 2.84 -1.76
C ARG A 43 -9.50 4.00 -0.81
N HIS A 44 -10.44 3.85 0.14
CA HIS A 44 -10.75 4.87 1.14
C HIS A 44 -9.61 5.08 2.14
N ARG A 45 -8.91 4.00 2.54
CA ARG A 45 -7.72 4.09 3.41
C ARG A 45 -6.59 4.87 2.73
N ALA A 46 -6.33 4.63 1.44
CA ALA A 46 -5.34 5.39 0.69
C ALA A 46 -5.72 6.87 0.52
N GLN A 47 -7.02 7.17 0.49
CA GLN A 47 -7.56 8.53 0.36
C GLN A 47 -7.73 9.26 1.70
N GLY A 48 -7.71 8.56 2.83
CA GLY A 48 -8.06 9.12 4.13
C GLY A 48 -9.53 9.53 4.20
N THR A 49 -10.42 8.62 3.84
CA THR A 49 -11.88 8.76 3.85
C THR A 49 -12.61 7.52 4.40
N SER A 50 -11.92 6.64 5.11
CA SER A 50 -12.50 5.42 5.66
C SER A 50 -13.42 5.67 6.87
N ALA A 51 -13.19 6.74 7.61
CA ALA A 51 -14.02 7.17 8.74
C ALA A 51 -15.43 7.57 8.33
N SER A 52 -15.68 7.90 7.05
CA SER A 52 -17.01 8.32 6.58
C SER A 52 -18.04 7.19 6.58
N PHE A 53 -17.60 5.93 6.70
CA PHE A 53 -18.48 4.76 6.77
C PHE A 53 -18.05 3.72 7.81
N LEU A 54 -16.81 3.75 8.29
CA LEU A 54 -16.33 2.93 9.42
C LEU A 54 -16.40 3.66 10.78
N GLY A 55 -16.65 4.97 10.75
CA GLY A 55 -16.81 5.80 11.94
C GLY A 55 -15.50 6.15 12.65
N PRO A 56 -15.57 6.54 13.94
CA PRO A 56 -14.47 7.22 14.64
C PRO A 56 -13.22 6.35 14.80
N GLY A 57 -13.35 5.03 14.83
CA GLY A 57 -12.21 4.10 14.92
C GLY A 57 -11.24 4.22 13.73
N ALA A 58 -11.70 4.71 12.57
CA ALA A 58 -10.88 4.89 11.39
C ALA A 58 -10.29 6.32 11.24
N LEU A 59 -10.72 7.28 12.07
CA LEU A 59 -10.33 8.68 11.95
C LEU A 59 -8.82 8.92 12.14
N SER A 60 -8.18 8.16 13.04
CA SER A 60 -6.73 8.30 13.27
C SER A 60 -5.91 7.97 12.03
N TRP A 61 -6.30 6.90 11.32
CA TRP A 61 -5.71 6.52 10.05
C TRP A 61 -5.99 7.57 8.97
N ASP A 62 -7.23 8.04 8.84
CA ASP A 62 -7.58 9.04 7.83
C ASP A 62 -6.79 10.34 8.02
N ARG A 63 -6.68 10.83 9.27
CA ARG A 63 -5.83 11.99 9.60
C ARG A 63 -4.39 11.76 9.19
N LEU A 64 -3.82 10.59 9.50
CA LEU A 64 -2.47 10.23 9.09
C LEU A 64 -2.34 10.21 7.56
N ALA A 65 -3.25 9.57 6.84
CA ALA A 65 -3.21 9.45 5.39
C ALA A 65 -3.24 10.83 4.70
N ARG A 66 -4.06 11.75 5.22
CA ARG A 66 -4.17 13.14 4.78
C ARG A 66 -2.88 13.92 5.05
N ARG A 67 -2.41 13.88 6.30
CA ARG A 67 -1.18 14.57 6.72
C ARG A 67 0.06 14.05 6.00
N ALA A 68 0.18 12.73 5.83
CA ALA A 68 1.25 12.07 5.10
C ALA A 68 1.15 12.19 3.57
N ARG A 69 0.10 12.85 3.06
CA ARG A 69 -0.09 13.11 1.62
C ARG A 69 -0.10 11.83 0.77
N LEU A 70 -0.74 10.75 1.23
CA LEU A 70 -0.68 9.45 0.53
C LEU A 70 -1.29 9.52 -0.88
N ALA A 71 -2.52 10.01 -1.01
CA ALA A 71 -3.18 10.15 -2.31
C ALA A 71 -2.44 11.09 -3.27
N ASP A 72 -1.88 12.19 -2.76
CA ASP A 72 -1.06 13.12 -3.55
C ASP A 72 0.24 12.46 -4.03
N THR A 73 0.92 11.72 -3.15
CA THR A 73 2.13 10.97 -3.51
C THR A 73 1.84 9.92 -4.57
N ALA A 74 0.75 9.16 -4.42
CA ALA A 74 0.33 8.16 -5.40
C ALA A 74 0.03 8.78 -6.78
N ARG A 75 -0.66 9.92 -6.83
CA ARG A 75 -0.90 10.69 -8.07
C ARG A 75 0.41 11.12 -8.72
N ARG A 76 1.33 11.70 -7.94
CA ARG A 76 2.67 12.11 -8.43
C ARG A 76 3.46 10.93 -8.98
N CYS A 77 3.44 9.79 -8.29
CA CYS A 77 4.12 8.58 -8.74
C CYS A 77 3.50 8.03 -10.03
N PHE A 78 2.18 8.05 -10.16
CA PHE A 78 1.51 7.61 -11.38
C PHE A 78 1.85 8.52 -12.56
N THR A 79 1.83 9.85 -12.38
CA THR A 79 2.26 10.80 -13.42
C THR A 79 3.72 10.61 -13.83
N ALA A 80 4.60 10.33 -12.87
CA ALA A 80 5.99 10.01 -13.18
C ALA A 80 6.13 8.68 -13.94
N LEU A 81 5.35 7.66 -13.57
CA LEU A 81 5.28 6.38 -14.28
C LEU A 81 4.78 6.57 -15.72
N GLU A 82 3.72 7.36 -15.94
CA GLU A 82 3.22 7.68 -17.29
C GLU A 82 4.29 8.30 -18.19
N ALA A 83 5.16 9.13 -17.62
CA ALA A 83 6.24 9.78 -18.37
C ALA A 83 7.44 8.86 -18.63
N LYS A 84 7.81 8.00 -17.67
CA LYS A 84 9.01 7.15 -17.74
C LYS A 84 8.75 5.79 -18.39
N ASP A 85 7.59 5.20 -18.14
CA ASP A 85 7.18 3.86 -18.57
C ASP A 85 5.67 3.85 -18.92
N PRO A 86 5.31 4.38 -20.12
CA PRO A 86 3.92 4.45 -20.56
C PRO A 86 3.28 3.08 -20.77
N GLU A 87 4.07 2.01 -21.01
CA GLU A 87 3.56 0.64 -21.15
C GLU A 87 3.01 0.15 -19.82
N THR A 88 3.82 0.20 -18.75
CA THR A 88 3.37 -0.20 -17.40
C THR A 88 2.23 0.69 -16.93
N ALA A 89 2.25 1.99 -17.20
CA ALA A 89 1.14 2.88 -16.86
C ALA A 89 -0.16 2.50 -17.60
N ALA A 90 -0.09 2.10 -18.88
CA ALA A 90 -1.25 1.61 -19.63
C ALA A 90 -1.78 0.27 -19.08
N TRP A 91 -0.87 -0.63 -18.68
CA TRP A 91 -1.21 -1.89 -18.04
C TRP A 91 -1.90 -1.69 -16.68
N VAL A 92 -1.44 -0.75 -15.85
CA VAL A 92 -2.10 -0.36 -14.59
C VAL A 92 -3.50 0.21 -14.85
N ARG A 93 -3.67 1.07 -15.89
CA ARG A 93 -5.01 1.58 -16.27
C ARG A 93 -5.95 0.45 -16.66
N ALA A 94 -5.49 -0.52 -17.44
CA ALA A 94 -6.32 -1.65 -17.84
C ALA A 94 -6.82 -2.46 -16.65
N TYR A 95 -5.98 -2.68 -15.63
CA TYR A 95 -6.42 -3.27 -14.35
C TYR A 95 -7.51 -2.44 -13.66
N VAL A 96 -7.31 -1.12 -13.58
CA VAL A 96 -8.29 -0.21 -12.97
C VAL A 96 -9.62 -0.20 -13.73
N ASP A 97 -9.59 -0.24 -15.06
CA ASP A 97 -10.80 -0.38 -15.88
C ASP A 97 -11.55 -1.68 -15.53
N GLY A 98 -10.81 -2.77 -15.36
CA GLY A 98 -11.34 -4.04 -14.90
C GLY A 98 -11.99 -3.97 -13.52
N VAL A 99 -11.33 -3.32 -12.56
CA VAL A 99 -11.89 -3.11 -11.21
C VAL A 99 -13.19 -2.31 -11.29
N ASN A 100 -13.20 -1.22 -12.05
CA ASN A 100 -14.40 -0.39 -12.24
C ASN A 100 -15.55 -1.17 -12.88
N GLU A 101 -15.27 -2.02 -13.88
CA GLU A 101 -16.26 -2.92 -14.47
C GLU A 101 -16.82 -3.90 -13.45
N GLY A 102 -15.95 -4.57 -12.70
CA GLY A 102 -16.38 -5.56 -11.71
C GLY A 102 -17.16 -4.94 -10.54
N LEU A 103 -16.83 -3.71 -10.12
CA LEU A 103 -17.58 -2.99 -9.08
C LEU A 103 -18.95 -2.48 -9.57
N ALA A 104 -19.10 -2.26 -10.88
CA ALA A 104 -20.38 -1.88 -11.49
C ALA A 104 -21.32 -3.08 -11.71
N GLU A 105 -20.79 -4.31 -11.65
CA GLU A 105 -21.55 -5.53 -11.80
C GLU A 105 -22.20 -5.95 -10.47
N THR A 106 -23.48 -6.33 -10.52
CA THR A 106 -24.15 -6.94 -9.37
C THR A 106 -23.82 -8.43 -9.34
N PRO A 107 -23.19 -8.95 -8.28
CA PRO A 107 -22.93 -10.39 -8.15
C PRO A 107 -24.25 -11.17 -8.07
N GLU A 108 -24.28 -12.39 -8.61
CA GLU A 108 -25.46 -13.28 -8.56
C GLU A 108 -25.89 -13.58 -7.11
N ASP A 109 -24.92 -13.77 -6.21
CA ASP A 109 -25.14 -14.02 -4.78
C ASP A 109 -25.37 -12.73 -3.97
N GLY A 110 -25.47 -11.58 -4.65
CA GLY A 110 -25.59 -10.26 -4.04
C GLY A 110 -24.24 -9.62 -3.66
N PRO A 111 -24.23 -8.30 -3.37
CA PRO A 111 -23.02 -7.60 -2.93
C PRO A 111 -22.57 -8.09 -1.55
N ALA A 112 -21.31 -7.84 -1.21
CA ALA A 112 -20.79 -8.12 0.13
C ALA A 112 -21.66 -7.44 1.21
N PRO A 113 -22.05 -8.15 2.29
CA PRO A 113 -23.00 -7.67 3.28
C PRO A 113 -22.55 -6.38 3.98
N GLU A 114 -21.25 -6.12 4.00
CA GLU A 114 -20.66 -4.91 4.56
C GLU A 114 -21.15 -3.65 3.85
N PHE A 115 -21.37 -3.67 2.53
CA PHE A 115 -21.91 -2.53 1.80
C PHE A 115 -23.32 -2.16 2.28
N ALA A 116 -24.18 -3.17 2.50
CA ALA A 116 -25.52 -2.94 3.04
C ALA A 116 -25.47 -2.43 4.49
N ARG A 117 -24.55 -2.97 5.30
CA ARG A 117 -24.38 -2.57 6.71
C ARG A 117 -23.88 -1.14 6.88
N THR A 118 -22.96 -0.69 6.03
CA THR A 118 -22.39 0.66 6.12
C THR A 118 -23.11 1.68 5.25
N GLY A 119 -23.89 1.23 4.26
CA GLY A 119 -24.47 2.10 3.23
C GLY A 119 -23.45 2.60 2.21
N LEU A 120 -22.21 2.09 2.25
CA LEU A 120 -21.18 2.47 1.28
C LEU A 120 -21.58 1.98 -0.12
N VAL A 121 -21.52 2.89 -1.08
CA VAL A 121 -21.67 2.57 -2.51
C VAL A 121 -20.28 2.54 -3.13
N PRO A 122 -19.90 1.47 -3.86
CA PRO A 122 -18.62 1.42 -4.54
C PRO A 122 -18.39 2.65 -5.42
N GLY A 123 -17.21 3.26 -5.27
CA GLY A 123 -16.80 4.43 -6.02
C GLY A 123 -16.04 4.06 -7.30
N ARG A 124 -15.73 5.09 -8.10
CA ARG A 124 -14.87 4.94 -9.27
C ARG A 124 -13.40 4.98 -8.87
N TRP A 125 -12.65 3.97 -9.26
CA TRP A 125 -11.20 3.92 -9.15
C TRP A 125 -10.56 4.79 -10.22
N GLU A 126 -9.60 5.60 -9.78
CA GLU A 126 -8.72 6.37 -10.67
C GLU A 126 -7.43 5.59 -10.94
N PRO A 127 -6.72 5.84 -12.06
CA PRO A 127 -5.51 5.10 -12.43
C PRO A 127 -4.38 5.05 -11.39
N TRP A 128 -4.30 6.05 -10.51
CA TRP A 128 -3.31 6.10 -9.43
C TRP A 128 -3.71 5.28 -8.18
N THR A 129 -4.94 4.77 -8.12
CA THR A 129 -5.47 4.08 -6.93
C THR A 129 -4.63 2.86 -6.53
N PRO A 130 -4.18 1.98 -7.46
CA PRO A 130 -3.28 0.88 -7.12
C PRO A 130 -1.99 1.32 -6.41
N LEU A 131 -1.41 2.44 -6.85
CA LEU A 131 -0.22 3.01 -6.22
C LEU A 131 -0.54 3.54 -4.80
N GLY A 132 -1.75 4.07 -4.60
CA GLY A 132 -2.24 4.49 -3.29
C GLY A 132 -2.41 3.32 -2.32
N VAL A 133 -3.03 2.22 -2.78
CA VAL A 133 -3.18 0.98 -1.99
C VAL A 133 -1.81 0.41 -1.62
N TRP A 134 -0.89 0.37 -2.59
CA TRP A 134 0.47 -0.09 -2.36
C TRP A 134 1.20 0.76 -1.32
N LEU A 135 1.16 2.08 -1.47
CA LEU A 135 1.80 3.02 -0.55
C LEU A 135 1.18 2.92 0.86
N ALA A 136 -0.15 2.87 0.97
CA ALA A 136 -0.85 2.74 2.25
C ALA A 136 -0.46 1.46 3.00
N THR A 137 -0.34 0.35 2.28
CA THR A 137 0.09 -0.95 2.83
C THR A 137 1.53 -0.88 3.34
N HIS A 138 2.45 -0.30 2.55
CA HIS A 138 3.88 -0.31 2.86
C HIS A 138 4.31 0.79 3.86
N LEU A 139 3.54 1.88 3.99
CA LEU A 139 3.88 3.00 4.88
C LEU A 139 4.15 2.54 6.32
N LEU A 140 3.33 1.62 6.84
CA LEU A 140 3.44 1.08 8.20
C LEU A 140 4.35 -0.16 8.31
N PHE A 141 4.76 -0.74 7.18
CA PHE A 141 5.73 -1.86 7.16
C PHE A 141 7.17 -1.40 7.34
N ALA A 142 7.36 -0.09 7.21
CA ALA A 142 8.62 0.60 7.31
C ALA A 142 8.95 0.98 8.77
N GLY A 143 10.15 1.54 8.99
CA GLY A 143 10.71 1.69 10.33
C GLY A 143 10.14 2.82 11.20
N PHE A 144 9.39 3.78 10.65
CA PHE A 144 9.00 4.97 11.42
C PHE A 144 8.12 4.70 12.66
N PRO A 145 7.14 3.75 12.66
CA PRO A 145 6.34 3.48 13.85
C PRO A 145 7.20 2.96 15.02
N ALA A 146 8.20 2.13 14.71
CA ALA A 146 9.16 1.67 15.72
C ALA A 146 10.01 2.83 16.28
N LYS A 147 10.40 3.80 15.45
CA LYS A 147 11.10 5.01 15.91
C LYS A 147 10.24 5.82 16.89
N LEU A 148 8.97 6.04 16.57
CA LEU A 148 8.01 6.74 17.45
C LEU A 148 7.79 5.98 18.76
N TRP A 149 7.69 4.65 18.69
CA TRP A 149 7.54 3.82 19.88
C TRP A 149 8.76 3.90 20.81
N ARG A 150 9.99 3.81 20.26
CA ARG A 150 11.22 3.96 21.06
C ARG A 150 11.31 5.35 21.70
N GLU A 151 10.89 6.39 20.99
CA GLU A 151 10.82 7.74 21.52
C GLU A 151 9.83 7.84 22.69
N HIS A 152 8.62 7.27 22.52
CA HIS A 152 7.61 7.21 23.56
C HIS A 152 8.12 6.51 24.83
N ILE A 153 8.76 5.34 24.67
CA ILE A 153 9.37 4.61 25.80
C ILE A 153 10.46 5.44 26.48
N THR A 154 11.36 6.05 25.70
CA THR A 154 12.44 6.88 26.24
C THR A 154 11.91 8.05 27.07
N ALA A 155 10.85 8.71 26.59
CA ALA A 155 10.25 9.86 27.26
C ALA A 155 9.57 9.50 28.59
N HIS A 156 9.00 8.29 28.71
CA HIS A 156 8.20 7.89 29.88
C HIS A 156 8.94 6.99 30.86
N LEU A 157 9.87 6.16 30.38
CA LEU A 157 10.52 5.09 31.16
C LEU A 157 12.05 5.17 31.15
N GLY A 158 12.63 6.12 30.41
CA GLY A 158 14.08 6.25 30.26
C GLY A 158 14.66 5.38 29.13
N PRO A 159 15.84 5.76 28.59
CA PRO A 159 16.47 5.07 27.46
C PRO A 159 16.82 3.60 27.76
N GLU A 160 17.08 3.25 29.02
CA GLU A 160 17.36 1.89 29.48
C GLU A 160 16.19 0.93 29.29
N ALA A 161 14.95 1.44 29.26
CA ALA A 161 13.75 0.62 29.11
C ALA A 161 13.48 0.23 27.65
N VAL A 162 14.10 0.90 26.67
CA VAL A 162 13.84 0.67 25.24
C VAL A 162 14.04 -0.79 24.85
N ALA A 163 15.10 -1.43 25.36
CA ALA A 163 15.38 -2.83 25.05
C ALA A 163 14.31 -3.80 25.58
N LEU A 164 13.60 -3.44 26.65
CA LEU A 164 12.53 -4.26 27.24
C LEU A 164 11.24 -4.23 26.43
N PHE A 165 11.03 -3.17 25.65
CA PHE A 165 9.80 -2.93 24.87
C PHE A 165 10.08 -2.82 23.36
N ALA A 166 11.21 -3.32 22.89
CA ALA A 166 11.56 -3.28 21.47
C ALA A 166 10.52 -4.05 20.65
N ALA A 167 9.86 -3.34 19.73
CA ALA A 167 8.83 -3.90 18.83
C ALA A 167 9.40 -4.25 17.44
N ASP A 168 10.65 -3.89 17.19
CA ASP A 168 11.41 -4.01 15.95
C ASP A 168 12.44 -5.15 15.97
N GLY A 169 12.47 -5.94 17.03
CA GLY A 169 13.40 -7.05 17.16
C GLY A 169 13.01 -8.28 16.32
N PRO A 170 13.95 -9.20 16.05
CA PRO A 170 13.69 -10.42 15.26
C PRO A 170 12.64 -11.37 15.85
N GLY A 171 12.15 -11.11 17.07
CA GLY A 171 11.10 -11.90 17.73
C GLY A 171 9.66 -11.48 17.43
N THR A 172 9.43 -10.31 16.83
CA THR A 172 8.08 -9.71 16.70
C THR A 172 7.58 -9.57 15.26
N ALA A 173 8.47 -9.64 14.27
CA ALA A 173 8.11 -9.61 12.85
C ALA A 173 9.18 -10.28 12.00
N GLY A 174 8.77 -11.09 11.02
CA GLY A 174 9.68 -11.78 10.12
C GLY A 174 8.93 -12.48 9.00
N SER A 175 9.67 -13.02 8.05
CA SER A 175 9.15 -13.95 7.04
C SER A 175 10.27 -14.92 6.75
N ASN A 176 9.97 -16.18 6.48
CA ASN A 176 11.00 -17.12 6.07
C ASN A 176 11.16 -17.11 4.54
N GLY A 177 12.40 -17.20 4.10
CA GLY A 177 12.77 -17.37 2.70
C GLY A 177 13.86 -18.43 2.61
N TRP A 178 13.58 -19.53 1.90
CA TRP A 178 14.54 -20.62 1.70
C TRP A 178 14.81 -20.84 0.22
N LEU A 179 16.09 -21.03 -0.11
CA LEU A 179 16.55 -21.50 -1.41
C LEU A 179 17.43 -22.73 -1.22
N VAL A 180 17.08 -23.81 -1.91
CA VAL A 180 17.92 -25.00 -2.03
C VAL A 180 18.30 -25.14 -3.50
N GLY A 181 19.59 -24.96 -3.81
CA GLY A 181 20.12 -25.13 -5.16
C GLY A 181 19.90 -26.55 -5.68
N GLY A 182 19.74 -26.69 -6.99
CA GLY A 182 19.47 -27.98 -7.63
C GLY A 182 20.55 -29.04 -7.39
N GLU A 183 21.79 -28.63 -7.13
CA GLU A 183 22.90 -29.51 -6.74
C GLU A 183 22.69 -30.20 -5.38
N ARG A 184 21.74 -29.70 -4.58
CA ARG A 184 21.37 -30.25 -3.26
C ARG A 184 20.01 -30.96 -3.28
N THR A 185 19.38 -31.14 -4.44
CA THR A 185 18.09 -31.82 -4.57
C THR A 185 18.21 -33.12 -5.37
N THR A 186 17.34 -34.10 -5.10
CA THR A 186 17.34 -35.38 -5.82
C THR A 186 16.84 -35.26 -7.26
N THR A 187 16.16 -34.16 -7.60
CA THR A 187 15.60 -33.91 -8.94
C THR A 187 16.52 -33.05 -9.81
N GLY A 188 17.58 -32.47 -9.24
CA GLY A 188 18.43 -31.48 -9.91
C GLY A 188 17.77 -30.10 -10.11
N ARG A 189 16.54 -29.90 -9.62
CA ARG A 189 15.81 -28.62 -9.71
C ARG A 189 15.93 -27.85 -8.41
N ALA A 190 16.06 -26.53 -8.49
CA ALA A 190 16.05 -25.68 -7.30
C ALA A 190 14.69 -25.75 -6.58
N LEU A 191 14.70 -25.58 -5.26
CA LEU A 191 13.51 -25.43 -4.44
C LEU A 191 13.53 -24.06 -3.78
N ILE A 192 12.40 -23.35 -3.87
CA ILE A 192 12.16 -22.10 -3.17
C ILE A 192 10.98 -22.29 -2.21
N ALA A 193 11.07 -21.69 -1.02
CA ALA A 193 9.94 -21.54 -0.12
C ALA A 193 9.89 -20.11 0.41
N GLY A 194 8.78 -19.42 0.11
CA GLY A 194 8.41 -18.16 0.72
C GLY A 194 7.32 -18.41 1.76
N ASP A 195 7.52 -17.90 2.97
CA ASP A 195 6.60 -18.06 4.10
C ASP A 195 6.42 -16.70 4.80
N PRO A 196 5.57 -15.82 4.24
CA PRO A 196 5.34 -14.49 4.78
C PRO A 196 4.53 -14.54 6.08
N HIS A 197 5.07 -14.01 7.18
CA HIS A 197 4.31 -13.90 8.44
C HIS A 197 3.60 -12.56 8.50
N ARG A 198 2.27 -12.62 8.50
CA ARG A 198 1.39 -11.46 8.63
C ARG A 198 0.31 -11.74 9.66
N TYR A 199 -0.31 -10.67 10.15
CA TYR A 199 -1.53 -10.79 10.94
C TYR A 199 -2.59 -11.56 10.15
N ILE A 200 -3.37 -12.39 10.87
CA ILE A 200 -4.52 -13.06 10.30
C ILE A 200 -5.61 -12.00 10.10
N GLU A 201 -5.82 -11.64 8.84
CA GLU A 201 -6.80 -10.65 8.39
C GLU A 201 -7.94 -11.37 7.67
N ASP A 202 -9.17 -10.85 7.81
CA ASP A 202 -10.33 -11.32 7.05
C ASP A 202 -10.92 -10.15 6.22
N PRO A 203 -10.82 -10.19 4.88
CA PRO A 203 -10.13 -11.20 4.06
C PRO A 203 -8.61 -11.00 4.08
N GLY A 204 -7.85 -12.09 3.90
CA GLY A 204 -6.39 -12.04 3.91
C GLY A 204 -5.80 -11.17 2.79
N VAL A 205 -4.59 -10.62 3.00
CA VAL A 205 -3.96 -9.67 2.09
C VAL A 205 -3.60 -10.21 0.71
N TYR A 206 -3.60 -11.53 0.53
CA TYR A 206 -3.29 -12.17 -0.75
C TYR A 206 -4.53 -12.83 -1.35
N GLN A 207 -4.63 -12.71 -2.68
CA GLN A 207 -5.48 -13.53 -3.52
C GLN A 207 -4.58 -14.44 -4.35
N GLN A 208 -4.74 -15.75 -4.21
CA GLN A 208 -4.07 -16.69 -5.10
C GLN A 208 -4.71 -16.62 -6.48
N ILE A 209 -3.89 -16.55 -7.53
CA ILE A 209 -4.37 -16.35 -8.90
C ILE A 209 -3.37 -16.89 -9.92
N HIS A 210 -3.89 -17.34 -11.07
CA HIS A 210 -3.10 -17.68 -12.25
C HIS A 210 -3.40 -16.72 -13.40
N LEU A 211 -2.36 -16.13 -13.99
CA LEU A 211 -2.43 -15.13 -15.05
C LEU A 211 -1.70 -15.64 -16.30
N SER A 212 -2.42 -15.82 -17.40
CA SER A 212 -1.92 -16.44 -18.65
C SER A 212 -2.20 -15.57 -19.88
N CYS A 213 -1.17 -15.18 -20.61
CA CYS A 213 -1.26 -14.57 -21.95
C CYS A 213 -0.07 -15.03 -22.81
N PRO A 214 0.00 -14.70 -24.11
CA PRO A 214 1.15 -15.07 -24.95
C PRO A 214 2.51 -14.59 -24.41
N GLU A 215 2.52 -13.52 -23.60
CA GLU A 215 3.73 -12.94 -23.04
C GLU A 215 4.17 -13.58 -21.72
N PHE A 216 3.28 -14.24 -20.96
CA PHE A 216 3.60 -14.86 -19.67
C PHE A 216 2.51 -15.79 -19.12
N ASP A 217 2.93 -16.72 -18.27
CA ASP A 217 2.07 -17.73 -17.61
C ASP A 217 2.51 -17.86 -16.15
N VAL A 218 1.86 -17.13 -15.25
CA VAL A 218 2.34 -16.91 -13.88
C VAL A 218 1.29 -17.31 -12.86
N VAL A 219 1.65 -18.18 -11.92
CA VAL A 219 0.83 -18.51 -10.74
C VAL A 219 1.46 -17.87 -9.51
N GLY A 220 0.64 -17.32 -8.62
CA GLY A 220 1.16 -16.76 -7.38
C GLY A 220 0.12 -16.05 -6.53
N LEU A 221 0.61 -15.15 -5.67
CA LEU A 221 -0.16 -14.38 -4.71
C LEU A 221 -0.20 -12.90 -5.11
N ALA A 222 -1.37 -12.42 -5.54
CA ALA A 222 -1.61 -11.03 -5.86
C ALA A 222 -2.08 -10.25 -4.62
N VAL A 223 -1.72 -8.97 -4.54
CA VAL A 223 -2.26 -8.03 -3.55
C VAL A 223 -3.53 -7.42 -4.14
N PRO A 224 -4.73 -7.64 -3.55
CA PRO A 224 -5.97 -7.06 -4.04
C PRO A 224 -5.85 -5.54 -4.17
N GLY A 225 -6.14 -5.02 -5.37
CA GLY A 225 -6.01 -3.60 -5.69
C GLY A 225 -4.73 -3.23 -6.44
N VAL A 226 -3.80 -4.16 -6.63
CA VAL A 226 -2.55 -3.96 -7.38
C VAL A 226 -2.42 -5.01 -8.48
N PRO A 227 -2.12 -4.62 -9.75
CA PRO A 227 -2.02 -5.56 -10.85
C PRO A 227 -0.78 -6.45 -10.73
N GLY A 228 -0.87 -7.65 -11.33
CA GLY A 228 0.21 -8.63 -11.37
C GLY A 228 0.43 -9.37 -10.06
N ILE A 229 1.65 -9.92 -9.91
CA ILE A 229 2.05 -10.83 -8.84
C ILE A 229 3.43 -10.37 -8.33
N ALA A 230 3.41 -9.35 -7.48
CA ALA A 230 4.62 -8.63 -7.08
C ALA A 230 5.53 -9.42 -6.13
N HIS A 231 4.94 -10.20 -5.21
CA HIS A 231 5.66 -10.72 -4.04
C HIS A 231 6.04 -12.20 -4.13
N PHE A 232 5.12 -13.05 -4.60
CA PHE A 232 5.30 -14.49 -4.61
C PHE A 232 4.72 -15.06 -5.88
N GLY A 233 5.56 -15.60 -6.75
CA GLY A 233 5.11 -16.17 -8.01
C GLY A 233 6.12 -17.11 -8.63
N HIS A 234 5.63 -17.92 -9.56
CA HIS A 234 6.48 -18.72 -10.42
C HIS A 234 5.93 -18.72 -11.85
N THR A 235 6.84 -18.82 -12.81
CA THR A 235 6.53 -18.93 -14.23
C THR A 235 7.59 -19.76 -14.93
N GLY A 236 7.17 -20.73 -15.74
CA GLY A 236 8.07 -21.62 -16.46
C GLY A 236 9.15 -22.24 -15.56
N THR A 237 10.38 -21.73 -15.69
CA THR A 237 11.59 -22.22 -15.02
C THR A 237 12.11 -21.31 -13.90
N VAL A 238 11.39 -20.25 -13.54
CA VAL A 238 11.82 -19.30 -12.51
C VAL A 238 10.74 -19.07 -11.46
N ALA A 239 11.16 -18.87 -10.22
CA ALA A 239 10.29 -18.48 -9.11
C ALA A 239 10.93 -17.38 -8.26
N TRP A 240 10.10 -16.55 -7.64
CA TRP A 240 10.51 -15.50 -6.73
C TRP A 240 9.64 -15.46 -5.47
N ALA A 241 10.27 -15.07 -4.38
CA ALA A 241 9.62 -14.79 -3.11
C ALA A 241 10.34 -13.61 -2.45
N ILE A 242 9.59 -12.80 -1.72
CA ILE A 242 10.17 -11.71 -0.92
C ILE A 242 10.00 -11.96 0.58
N THR A 243 10.88 -11.34 1.36
CA THR A 243 10.70 -11.16 2.80
C THR A 243 10.93 -9.69 3.13
N ASN A 244 10.31 -9.18 4.21
CA ASN A 244 10.58 -7.81 4.65
C ASN A 244 12.10 -7.66 4.89
N ALA A 245 12.71 -6.56 4.45
CA ALA A 245 14.12 -6.28 4.68
C ALA A 245 14.42 -5.75 6.09
N MET A 246 13.37 -5.30 6.81
CA MET A 246 13.49 -4.56 8.08
C MET A 246 14.48 -3.38 7.96
N ALA A 247 14.67 -2.86 6.75
CA ALA A 247 15.61 -1.79 6.49
C ALA A 247 15.06 -0.47 7.03
N ASP A 248 15.96 0.44 7.40
CA ASP A 248 15.59 1.80 7.75
C ASP A 248 15.67 2.70 6.50
N TYR A 249 14.51 3.14 6.01
CA TYR A 249 14.40 3.94 4.79
C TYR A 249 13.44 5.12 4.93
N GLN A 250 13.01 5.42 6.16
CA GLN A 250 12.11 6.54 6.44
C GLN A 250 12.68 7.40 7.55
N ASP A 251 12.85 8.68 7.30
CA ASP A 251 13.34 9.61 8.32
C ASP A 251 12.19 10.33 8.98
N LEU A 252 12.30 10.50 10.30
CA LEU A 252 11.46 11.38 11.09
C LEU A 252 12.26 12.58 11.54
N TYR A 253 11.70 13.78 11.37
CA TYR A 253 12.31 15.01 11.83
C TYR A 253 11.41 15.72 12.84
N ARG A 254 12.01 16.18 13.93
CA ARG A 254 11.36 17.16 14.82
C ARG A 254 11.43 18.53 14.16
N GLU A 255 10.27 18.98 13.69
CA GLU A 255 10.10 20.30 13.10
C GLU A 255 9.89 21.35 14.19
N ARG A 256 10.50 22.51 13.98
CA ARG A 256 10.19 23.74 14.71
C ARG A 256 9.34 24.60 13.79
N LEU A 257 8.06 24.68 14.11
CA LEU A 257 7.07 25.43 13.34
C LEU A 257 6.62 26.65 14.13
N ARG A 258 6.21 27.72 13.42
CA ARG A 258 5.52 28.85 14.03
C ARG A 258 4.43 29.38 13.13
N ARG A 259 3.35 29.87 13.74
CA ARG A 259 2.28 30.58 13.05
C ARG A 259 2.62 32.07 12.98
N THR A 260 2.50 32.66 11.80
CA THR A 260 2.69 34.10 11.55
C THR A 260 1.45 34.66 10.86
N GLY A 261 1.33 35.99 10.77
CA GLY A 261 0.25 36.60 9.98
C GLY A 261 0.25 36.19 8.50
N ALA A 262 1.37 35.65 7.98
CA ALA A 262 1.52 35.19 6.60
C ALA A 262 1.29 33.68 6.42
N GLY A 263 1.07 32.91 7.50
CA GLY A 263 0.83 31.46 7.44
C GLY A 263 1.66 30.68 8.46
N VAL A 264 2.25 29.57 8.02
CA VAL A 264 3.13 28.73 8.85
C VAL A 264 4.55 28.79 8.28
N GLU A 265 5.53 28.91 9.18
CA GLU A 265 6.94 28.86 8.85
C GLU A 265 7.61 27.68 9.56
N ALA A 266 8.59 27.05 8.91
CA ALA A 266 9.45 26.02 9.44
C ALA A 266 10.89 26.53 9.54
N LEU A 267 11.58 26.16 10.61
CA LEU A 267 12.99 26.49 10.79
C LEU A 267 13.89 25.56 9.97
N GLY A 268 14.65 26.13 9.04
CA GLY A 268 15.64 25.38 8.27
C GLY A 268 16.92 25.07 9.07
N PRO A 269 17.78 24.19 8.53
CA PRO A 269 19.03 23.79 9.19
C PRO A 269 20.04 24.93 9.32
N ASP A 270 19.91 25.99 8.52
CA ASP A 270 20.71 27.21 8.59
C ASP A 270 20.23 28.22 9.65
N GLY A 271 19.20 27.87 10.42
CA GLY A 271 18.58 28.76 11.40
C GLY A 271 17.62 29.80 10.80
N THR A 272 17.32 29.72 9.51
CA THR A 272 16.40 30.64 8.82
C THR A 272 14.98 30.09 8.80
N TRP A 273 14.00 30.92 9.18
CA TRP A 273 12.58 30.60 9.05
C TRP A 273 12.14 30.71 7.59
N ARG A 274 11.50 29.67 7.06
CA ARG A 274 10.96 29.63 5.70
C ARG A 274 9.48 29.29 5.73
N ARG A 275 8.71 29.86 4.81
CA ARG A 275 7.29 29.54 4.67
C ARG A 275 7.11 28.05 4.32
N ALA A 276 6.30 27.35 5.11
CA ALA A 276 5.87 25.99 4.82
C ALA A 276 4.62 26.01 3.93
N ALA A 277 4.49 25.01 3.06
CA ALA A 277 3.24 24.80 2.34
C ALA A 277 2.17 24.34 3.33
N ARG A 278 0.96 24.88 3.23
CA ARG A 278 -0.17 24.43 4.04
C ARG A 278 -1.50 24.59 3.33
N HIS A 279 -2.45 23.75 3.70
CA HIS A 279 -3.86 23.87 3.36
C HIS A 279 -4.68 23.06 4.36
N THR A 280 -6.00 23.23 4.33
CA THR A 280 -6.93 22.47 5.17
C THR A 280 -7.66 21.46 4.29
N GLU A 281 -7.75 20.22 4.77
CA GLU A 281 -8.62 19.18 4.23
C GLU A 281 -9.69 18.82 5.26
N THR A 282 -10.75 18.14 4.84
CA THR A 282 -11.81 17.66 5.74
C THR A 282 -11.91 16.14 5.70
N VAL A 283 -12.26 15.54 6.84
CA VAL A 283 -12.58 14.12 6.98
C VAL A 283 -13.99 14.01 7.55
N GLU A 284 -14.87 13.36 6.80
CA GLU A 284 -16.21 13.01 7.27
C GLU A 284 -16.13 11.80 8.20
N VAL A 285 -16.86 11.84 9.31
CA VAL A 285 -16.89 10.77 10.31
C VAL A 285 -18.32 10.29 10.49
N ALA A 286 -18.50 9.01 10.24
CA ALA A 286 -19.74 8.28 10.45
C ALA A 286 -20.02 8.05 11.93
N GLY A 287 -21.31 8.06 12.32
CA GLY A 287 -21.73 7.57 13.62
C GLY A 287 -21.65 6.05 13.71
N GLU A 288 -22.01 5.48 14.87
CA GLU A 288 -22.23 4.04 14.97
C GLU A 288 -23.53 3.65 14.23
N PRO A 289 -23.56 2.51 13.51
CA PRO A 289 -24.81 2.01 12.93
C PRO A 289 -25.83 1.70 14.03
N GLY A 290 -27.03 2.26 13.91
CA GLY A 290 -28.18 1.78 14.69
C GLY A 290 -28.65 0.43 14.16
N GLU A 291 -29.26 -0.42 14.99
CA GLU A 291 -29.66 -1.82 14.64
C GLU A 291 -30.47 -1.98 13.34
N ARG A 292 -31.05 -0.90 12.79
CA ARG A 292 -31.87 -0.90 11.58
C ARG A 292 -31.64 0.30 10.63
N GLU A 293 -30.59 1.09 10.83
CA GLU A 293 -30.30 2.27 9.99
C GLU A 293 -28.90 2.20 9.37
N SER A 294 -28.80 2.66 8.12
CA SER A 294 -27.52 2.93 7.46
C SER A 294 -26.72 3.97 8.23
N VAL A 295 -25.41 3.84 8.19
CA VAL A 295 -24.50 4.78 8.84
C VAL A 295 -24.65 6.18 8.23
N LYS A 296 -24.69 7.21 9.09
CA LYS A 296 -24.78 8.63 8.68
C LYS A 296 -23.52 9.36 9.14
N VAL A 297 -23.04 10.31 8.34
CA VAL A 297 -22.00 11.25 8.77
C VAL A 297 -22.56 12.11 9.90
N VAL A 298 -21.88 12.11 11.04
CA VAL A 298 -22.27 12.86 12.25
C VAL A 298 -21.31 13.99 12.57
N GLU A 299 -20.09 13.94 12.04
CA GLU A 299 -19.04 14.91 12.30
C GLU A 299 -18.20 15.15 11.04
N VAL A 300 -17.71 16.38 10.87
CA VAL A 300 -16.72 16.74 9.85
C VAL A 300 -15.52 17.33 10.58
N VAL A 301 -14.37 16.68 10.44
CA VAL A 301 -13.12 17.05 11.11
C VAL A 301 -12.23 17.79 10.12
N GLU A 302 -11.76 18.98 10.50
CA GLU A 302 -10.72 19.68 9.74
C GLU A 302 -9.33 19.09 10.04
N VAL A 303 -8.53 18.94 9.00
CA VAL A 303 -7.15 18.46 9.06
C VAL A 303 -6.26 19.49 8.37
N GLU A 304 -5.50 20.26 9.17
CA GLU A 304 -4.44 21.10 8.60
C GLU A 304 -3.30 20.19 8.13
N VAL A 305 -2.96 20.31 6.85
CA VAL A 305 -1.87 19.61 6.18
C VAL A 305 -0.75 20.60 5.99
N ILE A 306 0.45 20.26 6.47
CA ILE A 306 1.64 21.10 6.40
C ILE A 306 2.77 20.29 5.77
N GLU A 307 3.51 20.88 4.84
CA GLU A 307 4.67 20.26 4.22
C GLU A 307 5.89 21.18 4.30
N THR A 308 6.98 20.61 4.81
CA THR A 308 8.29 21.25 4.94
C THR A 308 9.23 20.73 3.86
N ASP A 309 10.43 21.31 3.74
CA ASP A 309 11.48 20.81 2.84
C ASP A 309 11.91 19.35 3.16
N ARG A 310 11.67 18.88 4.39
CA ARG A 310 12.00 17.51 4.80
C ARG A 310 10.89 16.53 4.46
N GLY A 311 9.64 16.98 4.45
CA GLY A 311 8.48 16.19 4.10
C GLY A 311 7.19 16.67 4.77
N PRO A 312 6.08 15.94 4.56
CA PRO A 312 4.80 16.18 5.22
C PRO A 312 4.91 16.06 6.75
N VAL A 313 4.26 16.98 7.46
CA VAL A 313 4.09 16.92 8.92
C VAL A 313 2.98 15.91 9.23
N ILE A 314 3.33 14.79 9.86
CA ILE A 314 2.42 13.67 10.15
C ILE A 314 1.81 13.73 11.56
N ALA A 315 2.45 14.44 12.50
CA ALA A 315 1.95 14.63 13.86
C ALA A 315 2.30 16.02 14.41
N GLY A 316 1.42 16.56 15.24
CA GLY A 316 1.51 17.92 15.80
C GLY A 316 1.28 19.04 14.79
N GLY A 317 1.82 20.21 15.12
CA GLY A 317 1.74 21.43 14.32
C GLY A 317 2.53 22.59 14.95
N PRO A 318 2.32 23.84 14.48
CA PRO A 318 2.85 25.05 15.12
C PRO A 318 2.53 25.17 16.61
N GLU A 319 1.44 24.54 17.04
CA GLU A 319 0.94 24.53 18.40
C GLU A 319 1.56 23.42 19.27
N GLY A 320 2.33 22.50 18.67
CA GLY A 320 2.91 21.32 19.33
C GLY A 320 2.17 20.02 19.02
N LEU A 321 2.54 18.94 19.72
CA LEU A 321 1.84 17.66 19.76
C LEU A 321 0.62 17.77 20.69
N ASP A 322 -0.35 16.87 20.51
CA ASP A 322 -1.59 16.84 21.30
C ASP A 322 -1.34 16.56 22.81
N ASP A 323 -0.18 16.00 23.15
CA ASP A 323 0.27 15.74 24.53
C ASP A 323 0.91 16.97 25.22
N GLY A 324 0.95 18.11 24.53
CA GLY A 324 1.56 19.36 25.02
C GLY A 324 3.06 19.48 24.74
N THR A 325 3.68 18.49 24.11
CA THR A 325 5.09 18.58 23.68
C THR A 325 5.22 19.63 22.58
N PRO A 326 6.14 20.62 22.68
CA PRO A 326 6.30 21.67 21.67
C PRO A 326 7.09 21.17 20.45
N ALA A 327 6.56 20.16 19.76
CA ALA A 327 7.16 19.54 18.59
C ALA A 327 6.12 19.25 17.51
N ALA A 328 6.57 19.25 16.26
CA ALA A 328 5.87 18.63 15.14
C ALA A 328 6.78 17.58 14.52
N LEU A 329 6.22 16.55 13.90
CA LEU A 329 6.99 15.45 13.31
C LEU A 329 6.74 15.41 11.81
N SER A 330 7.79 15.58 11.00
CA SER A 330 7.72 15.38 9.56
C SER A 330 8.29 14.02 9.16
N LEU A 331 7.68 13.40 8.14
CA LEU A 331 8.10 12.12 7.58
C LEU A 331 8.71 12.34 6.20
N ARG A 332 9.94 11.88 6.02
CA ARG A 332 10.59 11.77 4.71
C ARG A 332 10.67 10.30 4.33
N HIS A 333 10.15 9.94 3.17
CA HIS A 333 10.22 8.57 2.67
C HIS A 333 10.42 8.58 1.14
N PRO A 334 10.98 7.51 0.55
CA PRO A 334 11.49 7.54 -0.82
C PRO A 334 10.40 7.88 -1.84
N PRO A 335 9.19 7.26 -1.84
CA PRO A 335 8.14 7.62 -2.79
C PRO A 335 7.76 9.11 -2.83
N ARG A 336 7.78 9.80 -1.68
CA ARG A 336 7.48 11.24 -1.61
C ARG A 336 8.56 12.09 -2.29
N VAL A 337 9.81 11.65 -2.17
CA VAL A 337 11.00 12.35 -2.66
C VAL A 337 11.25 12.05 -4.15
N THR A 338 11.20 10.79 -4.55
CA THR A 338 11.57 10.33 -5.90
C THR A 338 10.40 10.30 -6.87
N ALA A 339 9.16 10.40 -6.37
CA ALA A 339 7.93 10.16 -7.12
C ALA A 339 7.95 8.78 -7.81
N ASP A 340 8.39 7.75 -7.09
CA ASP A 340 8.47 6.39 -7.57
C ASP A 340 8.05 5.38 -6.49
N LEU A 341 7.22 4.41 -6.87
CA LEU A 341 6.76 3.31 -6.00
C LEU A 341 7.23 1.94 -6.49
N GLY A 342 8.08 1.91 -7.52
CA GLY A 342 8.65 0.68 -8.08
C GLY A 342 7.70 -0.11 -8.98
N PHE A 343 6.61 0.52 -9.44
CA PHE A 343 5.63 -0.15 -10.31
C PHE A 343 6.25 -0.59 -11.64
N GLY A 344 7.33 0.06 -12.09
CA GLY A 344 8.10 -0.35 -13.27
C GLY A 344 8.69 -1.76 -13.16
N ALA A 345 8.82 -2.34 -11.96
CA ALA A 345 9.26 -3.71 -11.77
C ALA A 345 8.17 -4.75 -12.09
N LEU A 346 6.89 -4.40 -11.95
CA LEU A 346 5.81 -5.39 -11.86
C LEU A 346 5.56 -6.13 -13.18
N LEU A 347 5.45 -5.41 -14.30
CA LEU A 347 5.19 -6.03 -15.60
C LEU A 347 6.42 -6.82 -16.12
N PRO A 348 7.66 -6.30 -16.04
CA PRO A 348 8.86 -7.08 -16.33
C PRO A 348 8.98 -8.36 -15.50
N LEU A 349 8.61 -8.32 -14.21
CA LEU A 349 8.65 -9.48 -13.33
C LEU A 349 7.74 -10.61 -13.84
N LEU A 350 6.54 -10.31 -14.33
CA LEU A 350 5.64 -11.30 -14.94
C LEU A 350 6.24 -11.92 -16.21
N ARG A 351 7.01 -11.13 -16.97
CA ARG A 351 7.66 -11.54 -18.23
C ARG A 351 8.95 -12.34 -17.99
N ALA A 352 9.44 -12.44 -16.75
CA ALA A 352 10.68 -13.12 -16.43
C ALA A 352 10.69 -14.59 -16.89
N ARG A 353 11.85 -15.06 -17.34
CA ARG A 353 12.08 -16.47 -17.74
C ARG A 353 13.30 -17.09 -17.08
N THR A 354 14.22 -16.23 -16.65
CA THR A 354 15.45 -16.59 -15.98
C THR A 354 15.56 -15.83 -14.66
N VAL A 355 16.37 -16.34 -13.73
CA VAL A 355 16.72 -15.63 -12.49
C VAL A 355 17.29 -14.23 -12.79
N ALA A 356 18.07 -14.09 -13.87
CA ALA A 356 18.62 -12.80 -14.27
C ALA A 356 17.55 -11.80 -14.77
N ASP A 357 16.41 -12.27 -15.26
CA ASP A 357 15.28 -11.39 -15.58
C ASP A 357 14.59 -10.87 -14.33
N VAL A 358 14.42 -11.73 -13.32
CA VAL A 358 13.86 -11.34 -12.01
C VAL A 358 14.75 -10.32 -11.34
N ASP A 359 16.06 -10.57 -11.30
CA ASP A 359 17.06 -9.66 -10.74
C ASP A 359 16.98 -8.27 -11.40
N ARG A 360 16.99 -8.22 -12.74
CA ARG A 360 16.83 -6.96 -13.51
C ARG A 360 15.48 -6.28 -13.29
N ALA A 361 14.39 -7.04 -13.14
CA ALA A 361 13.08 -6.45 -12.87
C ALA A 361 13.07 -5.75 -11.50
N LEU A 362 13.74 -6.35 -10.50
CA LEU A 362 13.79 -5.84 -9.14
C LEU A 362 14.79 -4.69 -8.96
N ASP A 363 15.67 -4.40 -9.92
CA ASP A 363 16.45 -3.15 -9.95
C ASP A 363 15.56 -1.88 -9.90
N ALA A 364 14.33 -1.98 -10.41
CA ALA A 364 13.35 -0.90 -10.39
C ALA A 364 12.46 -0.89 -9.13
N TRP A 365 12.71 -1.76 -8.16
CA TRP A 365 11.90 -1.86 -6.94
C TRP A 365 12.30 -0.81 -5.89
N THR A 366 11.33 -0.09 -5.33
CA THR A 366 11.59 1.06 -4.44
C THR A 366 11.56 0.72 -2.94
N GLU A 367 10.65 -0.15 -2.49
CA GLU A 367 10.48 -0.45 -1.07
C GLU A 367 11.43 -1.58 -0.64
N PRO A 368 12.27 -1.43 0.38
CA PRO A 368 13.30 -2.44 0.65
C PRO A 368 12.71 -3.78 1.07
N VAL A 369 13.06 -4.81 0.30
CA VAL A 369 12.70 -6.21 0.54
C VAL A 369 13.94 -7.07 0.37
N ASN A 370 14.00 -8.17 1.10
CA ASN A 370 14.91 -9.26 0.80
C ASN A 370 14.27 -10.12 -0.29
N VAL A 371 15.05 -10.60 -1.25
CA VAL A 371 14.55 -11.37 -2.40
C VAL A 371 15.21 -12.74 -2.41
N VAL A 372 14.39 -13.78 -2.58
CA VAL A 372 14.83 -15.14 -2.87
C VAL A 372 14.33 -15.51 -4.26
N GLN A 373 15.22 -16.01 -5.11
CA GLN A 373 14.93 -16.36 -6.50
C GLN A 373 15.62 -17.67 -6.90
N ALA A 374 14.96 -18.48 -7.71
CA ALA A 374 15.37 -19.85 -8.05
C ALA A 374 15.14 -20.19 -9.53
#